data_AF-A0A183PWP0-F1
#
_entry.id   AF-A0A183PWP0-F1
#
_cell.length_a   1.000
_cell.length_b   1.000
_cell.length_c   1.000
_cell.angle_alpha   90.00
_cell.angle_beta   90.00
_cell.angle_gamma   90.00
#
_symmetry.space_group_name_H-M   'P 1'
#
loop_
_entity.id
_entity.type
_entity.pdbx_description
1 polymer ?
#
loop_
_entity_poly.entity_id
_entity_poly.type
_entity_poly.pdbx_seq_one_letter_code
_entity_poly.pdbx_strand_id
1 'polypeptide(L)' 'MNSEEFLSAAQLLLQFIVKYRNGAFSREFPVLPNKEIIQPNYLKSLISNKAPENKESFNEILKDIKDKIMPGVSQYCNK' A
#
# COMPACT_ATOMS: atom_id res chain seq x y z
N MET A 1 -4.85 -5.60 -18.65
CA MET A 1 -3.51 -6.13 -18.39
C MET A 1 -3.34 -7.38 -19.24
N ASN A 2 -2.28 -7.47 -20.05
CA ASN A 2 -1.89 -8.68 -20.78
C ASN A 2 -0.91 -9.54 -19.94
N SER A 3 -0.46 -10.69 -20.47
CA SER A 3 0.40 -11.62 -19.74
C SER A 3 1.76 -11.01 -19.34
N GLU A 4 2.36 -10.18 -20.20
CA GLU A 4 3.65 -9.54 -19.93
C GLU A 4 3.51 -8.45 -18.86
N GLU A 5 2.49 -7.60 -18.99
CA GLU A 5 2.13 -6.59 -18.00
C GLU A 5 1.82 -7.23 -16.64
N PHE A 6 1.16 -8.40 -16.63
CA PHE A 6 0.90 -9.17 -15.42
C PHE A 6 2.19 -9.68 -14.78
N LEU A 7 3.10 -10.25 -15.57
CA LEU A 7 4.38 -10.72 -15.07
C LEU A 7 5.19 -9.58 -14.44
N SER A 8 5.24 -8.42 -15.10
CA SER A 8 5.91 -7.23 -14.55
C SER A 8 5.24 -6.71 -13.27
N ALA A 9 3.91 -6.65 -13.23
CA ALA A 9 3.17 -6.25 -12.04
C ALA A 9 3.40 -7.21 -10.86
N ALA A 10 3.41 -8.51 -11.11
CA ALA A 10 3.66 -9.55 -10.11
C ALA A 10 5.08 -9.42 -9.53
N GLN A 11 6.08 -9.18 -10.36
CA GLN A 11 7.46 -8.95 -9.91
C GLN A 11 7.56 -7.70 -9.01
N LEU A 12 6.92 -6.61 -9.39
CA LEU A 12 6.88 -5.38 -8.59
C LEU A 12 6.18 -5.58 -7.24
N LEU A 13 5.05 -6.29 -7.25
CA LEU A 13 4.31 -6.62 -6.03
C LEU A 13 5.14 -7.51 -5.10
N LEU A 14 5.81 -8.53 -5.65
CA LEU A 14 6.65 -9.42 -4.86
C LEU A 14 7.81 -8.66 -4.21
N GLN A 15 8.50 -7.79 -4.96
CA GLN A 15 9.54 -6.93 -4.41
C GLN A 15 9.01 -6.01 -3.30
N PHE A 16 7.80 -5.46 -3.47
CA PHE A 16 7.14 -4.66 -2.44
C PHE A 16 6.86 -5.48 -1.17
N ILE A 17 6.30 -6.68 -1.29
CA ILE A 17 5.98 -7.55 -0.15
C ILE A 17 7.26 -7.95 0.60
N VAL A 18 8.33 -8.30 -0.11
CA VAL A 18 9.61 -8.66 0.51
C VAL A 18 10.18 -7.46 1.29
N LYS A 19 10.21 -6.27 0.67
CA LYS A 19 10.67 -5.04 1.35
C LYS A 19 9.83 -4.72 2.59
N TYR A 20 8.50 -4.79 2.45
CA TYR A 20 7.58 -4.55 3.56
C TYR A 20 7.82 -5.52 4.72
N ARG A 21 7.93 -6.83 4.44
CA ARG A 21 8.17 -7.84 5.49
C ARG A 21 9.51 -7.66 6.18
N ASN A 22 10.58 -7.36 5.43
CA ASN A 22 11.90 -7.12 6.01
C ASN A 22 11.89 -5.88 6.90
N GLY A 23 11.25 -4.79 6.45
CA GLY A 23 11.13 -3.57 7.25
C GLY A 23 10.26 -3.75 8.49
N ALA A 24 9.15 -4.49 8.37
CA ALA A 24 8.32 -4.86 9.51
C ALA A 24 9.13 -5.66 10.56
N PHE A 25 9.80 -6.73 10.12
CA PHE A 25 10.65 -7.57 10.98
C PHE A 25 11.77 -6.78 11.66
N SER A 26 12.39 -5.85 10.93
CA SER A 26 13.47 -4.99 11.41
C SER A 26 12.97 -3.77 12.21
N ARG A 27 11.65 -3.66 12.42
CA ARG A 27 10.97 -2.53 13.11
C ARG A 27 11.25 -1.16 12.48
N GLU A 28 11.42 -1.11 11.16
CA GLU A 28 11.47 0.15 10.40
C GLU A 28 10.15 0.91 10.46
N PHE A 29 9.04 0.21 10.71
CA PHE A 29 7.71 0.78 10.83
C PHE A 29 7.13 0.53 12.23
N PRO A 30 6.34 1.48 12.76
CA PRO A 30 5.63 1.26 14.01
C PRO A 30 4.54 0.19 13.83
N VAL A 31 4.30 -0.60 14.89
CA VAL A 31 3.22 -1.61 14.90
C VAL A 31 1.85 -0.96 14.77
N LEU A 32 1.65 0.20 15.39
CA LEU A 32 0.40 0.95 15.33
C LEU A 32 0.60 2.24 14.52
N PRO A 33 -0.41 2.66 13.74
CA PRO A 33 -0.42 3.96 13.09
C PRO A 33 -0.21 5.10 14.08
N ASN A 34 0.45 6.18 13.63
CA ASN A 34 0.54 7.40 14.43
C ASN A 34 -0.85 8.03 14.54
N LYS A 35 -1.44 7.96 15.74
CA LYS A 35 -2.80 8.46 16.02
C LYS A 35 -2.94 9.97 16.01
N GLU A 36 -1.86 10.75 15.94
CA GLU A 36 -1.93 12.20 15.75
C GLU A 36 -2.16 12.54 14.28
N ILE A 37 -1.51 11.79 13.38
CA ILE A 37 -1.52 12.00 11.93
C ILE A 37 -2.68 11.23 11.27
N ILE A 38 -2.92 10.00 11.71
CA ILE A 38 -3.89 9.08 11.11
C ILE A 38 -5.13 9.02 12.00
N GLN A 39 -6.14 9.81 11.63
CA GLN A 39 -7.43 9.88 12.31
C GLN A 39 -8.45 8.88 11.72
N PRO A 40 -9.51 8.54 12.46
CA PRO A 40 -10.64 7.83 11.88
C PRO A 40 -11.11 8.51 10.58
N ASN A 41 -11.40 7.70 9.56
CA ASN A 41 -11.87 8.15 8.25
C ASN A 41 -10.84 8.94 7.39
N TYR A 42 -9.55 9.01 7.76
CA TYR A 42 -8.53 9.75 6.99
C TYR A 42 -8.44 9.34 5.52
N LEU A 43 -8.67 8.05 5.23
CA LEU A 43 -8.57 7.53 3.86
C LEU A 43 -9.64 8.11 2.94
N LYS A 44 -10.83 8.44 3.47
CA LYS A 44 -11.98 8.93 2.68
C LYS A 44 -11.67 10.22 1.92
N SER A 45 -10.82 11.09 2.45
CA SER A 45 -10.39 12.32 1.77
C SER A 45 -9.23 12.12 0.79
N LEU A 46 -8.55 10.96 0.82
CA LEU A 46 -7.38 10.67 -0.01
C LEU A 46 -7.71 9.88 -1.28
N ILE A 47 -8.92 9.31 -1.36
CA ILE A 47 -9.39 8.53 -2.49
C ILE A 47 -10.68 9.13 -3.06
N SER A 48 -10.88 8.96 -4.36
CA SER A 48 -12.11 9.37 -5.03
C SER A 48 -13.31 8.63 -4.42
N ASN A 49 -14.44 9.32 -4.33
CA ASN A 49 -15.72 8.72 -3.91
C ASN A 49 -16.43 7.96 -5.06
N LYS A 50 -15.84 7.94 -6.25
CA LYS A 50 -16.32 7.22 -7.43
C LYS A 50 -15.20 6.38 -8.01
N ALA A 51 -15.55 5.22 -8.54
CA ALA A 51 -14.64 4.41 -9.33
C ALA A 51 -14.17 5.20 -10.57
N PRO A 52 -12.92 5.02 -11.01
CA PRO A 52 -12.42 5.70 -12.20
C PRO A 52 -13.13 5.15 -13.45
N GLU A 53 -13.45 6.03 -14.39
CA GLU A 53 -14.05 5.64 -15.68
C GLU A 53 -13.03 4.94 -16.59
N ASN A 54 -11.76 5.30 -16.44
CA ASN A 54 -10.64 4.75 -17.18
C ASN A 54 -9.77 3.87 -16.28
N LYS A 55 -9.10 2.89 -16.89
CA LYS A 55 -8.12 2.07 -16.17
C LYS A 55 -6.95 2.90 -15.67
N GLU A 56 -6.48 2.59 -14.47
CA GLU A 56 -5.23 3.10 -13.92
C GLU A 56 -4.12 2.07 -14.11
N SER A 57 -2.86 2.52 -14.16
CA SER A 57 -1.71 1.62 -14.22
C SER A 57 -1.49 0.93 -12.87
N PHE A 58 -0.89 -0.27 -12.91
CA PHE A 58 -0.55 -0.97 -11.67
C PHE A 58 0.44 -0.18 -10.80
N ASN A 59 1.31 0.63 -11.43
CA ASN A 59 2.26 1.49 -10.71
C ASN A 59 1.56 2.58 -9.91
N GLU A 60 0.50 3.19 -10.45
CA GLU A 60 -0.31 4.18 -9.75
C GLU A 60 -1.01 3.56 -8.55
N ILE A 61 -1.62 2.39 -8.74
CA ILE A 61 -2.25 1.63 -7.64
C ILE A 61 -1.23 1.27 -6.55
N LEU A 62 -0.04 0.79 -6.94
CA LEU A 62 1.01 0.42 -5.98
C LEU A 62 1.55 1.64 -5.21
N LYS A 63 1.60 2.81 -5.87
CA LYS A 63 1.95 4.07 -5.22
C LYS A 63 0.88 4.47 -4.20
N ASP A 64 -0.40 4.37 -4.55
CA ASP A 64 -1.50 4.66 -3.64
C ASP A 64 -1.52 3.72 -2.42
N ILE A 65 -1.17 2.45 -2.59
CA ILE A 65 -0.97 1.53 -1.47
C ILE A 65 0.10 2.07 -0.52
N LYS A 66 1.26 2.49 -1.04
CA LYS A 66 2.36 3.02 -0.22
C LYS A 66 1.99 4.32 0.49
N ASP A 67 1.38 5.25 -0.22
CA ASP A 67 1.22 6.62 0.26
C ASP A 67 -0.05 6.81 1.08
N LYS A 68 -1.13 6.09 0.75
CA LYS A 68 -2.46 6.28 1.35
C LYS A 68 -2.85 5.15 2.30
N ILE A 69 -2.47 3.90 1.99
CA ILE A 69 -2.87 2.73 2.80
C ILE A 69 -1.85 2.46 3.91
N MET A 70 -0.57 2.31 3.59
CA MET A 70 0.46 1.89 4.56
C MET A 70 0.51 2.73 5.85
N PRO A 71 0.34 4.06 5.83
CA PRO A 71 0.37 4.85 7.08
C PRO A 71 -0.68 4.44 8.11
N GLY A 72 -1.83 3.91 7.67
CA GLY A 72 -2.93 3.49 8.53
C GLY A 72 -2.97 2.00 8.86
N VAL A 73 -1.98 1.20 8.41
CA VAL A 73 -1.94 -0.24 8.68
C VAL A 73 -1.38 -0.51 10.08
N SER A 74 -2.10 -1.32 10.87
CA SER A 74 -1.52 -1.94 12.06
C SER A 74 -0.78 -3.22 11.68
N GLN A 75 0.50 -3.34 12.04
CA GLN A 75 1.37 -4.42 11.59
C GLN A 75 1.34 -5.62 12.54
N TYR A 76 0.57 -6.66 12.16
CA TYR A 76 0.49 -7.91 12.92
C TYR A 76 1.54 -8.95 12.51
N CYS A 77 2.32 -8.70 11.46
CA CYS A 77 3.33 -9.61 10.94
C CYS A 77 4.68 -9.55 11.68
N ASN A 78 4.76 -8.80 12.79
CA ASN A 78 5.96 -8.65 13.62
C ASN A 78 6.15 -9.78 14.65
N LYS A 79 5.79 -11.01 14.31
CA LYS A 79 6.02 -12.17 15.18
C LYS A 79 7.19 -13.01 14.70
#